data_AF-D5EME2-F1
#
_entry.id   AF-D5EME2-F1
#
_cell.length_a   1.000
_cell.length_b   1.000
_cell.length_c   1.000
_cell.angle_alpha   90.00
_cell.angle_beta   90.00
_cell.angle_gamma   90.00
#
_symmetry.space_group_name_H-M   'P 1'
#
loop_
_entity.id
_entity.type
_entity.pdbx_description
1 polymer ?
#
loop_
_entity_poly.entity_id
_entity_poly.type
_entity_poly.pdbx_seq_one_letter_code
_entity_poly.pdbx_strand_id
1 'polypeptide(L)'
;MKLKEVFKLASNGKIPNEFLYLPADEKWSLDTVGTFIEWTDEDLDSGDDLPLEAKKENLQEALDGQTIQSIVEWADRLSGKKNDDARLEVFFYYYDYDAFPEKLGGPPPPPADEILTQLDQEFYDQLGEERVDKPCKTEGCSRGSVQYSVFCRIHHFESIKKKPCPFTN
;
A
#
# COMPACT_ATOMS: atom_id res chain seq x y z
N MET A 1 23.43 -3.59 13.35
CA MET A 1 23.81 -2.44 12.49
C MET A 1 22.81 -1.31 12.69
N LYS A 2 23.24 -0.04 12.73
CA LYS A 2 22.29 1.08 12.90
C LYS A 2 21.49 1.32 11.62
N LEU A 3 20.24 1.78 11.73
CA LEU A 3 19.39 2.08 10.56
C LEU A 3 20.05 3.03 9.55
N LYS A 4 20.77 4.06 10.00
CA LYS A 4 21.54 4.93 9.09
C LYS A 4 22.62 4.20 8.28
N GLU A 5 23.23 3.16 8.86
CA GLU A 5 24.22 2.32 8.17
C GLU A 5 23.52 1.38 7.18
N VAL A 6 22.34 0.87 7.52
CA VAL A 6 21.49 0.10 6.60
C VAL A 6 21.13 0.94 5.38
N PHE A 7 20.64 2.17 5.57
CA PHE A 7 20.35 3.10 4.47
C PHE A 7 21.60 3.41 3.62
N LYS A 8 22.76 3.50 4.25
CA LYS A 8 24.03 3.67 3.53
C LYS A 8 24.35 2.44 2.68
N LEU A 9 24.16 1.22 3.18
CA LEU A 9 24.35 0.00 2.39
C LEU A 9 23.40 -0.07 1.20
N ALA A 10 22.11 0.18 1.43
CA ALA A 10 21.08 0.27 0.41
C ALA A 10 21.45 1.28 -0.68
N SER A 11 21.85 2.50 -0.30
CA SER A 11 22.26 3.55 -1.25
C SER A 11 23.46 3.19 -2.13
N ASN A 12 24.22 2.16 -1.75
CA ASN A 12 25.39 1.67 -2.47
C ASN A 12 25.12 0.33 -3.19
N GLY A 13 23.89 -0.19 -3.16
CA GLY A 13 23.53 -1.50 -3.72
C GLY A 13 24.22 -2.67 -3.04
N LYS A 14 24.50 -2.55 -1.73
CA LYS A 14 25.20 -3.55 -0.91
C LYS A 14 24.37 -4.08 0.25
N ILE A 15 23.06 -3.83 0.24
CA ILE A 15 22.17 -4.33 1.27
C ILE A 15 21.96 -5.85 1.08
N PRO A 16 21.91 -6.65 2.16
CA PRO A 16 21.52 -8.06 2.07
C PRO A 16 20.09 -8.21 1.50
N ASN A 17 19.74 -9.37 0.96
CA ASN A 17 18.40 -9.61 0.40
C ASN A 17 17.39 -10.11 1.45
N GLU A 18 17.85 -10.35 2.67
CA GLU A 18 17.08 -10.88 3.78
C GLU A 18 16.23 -9.78 4.44
N PHE A 19 15.35 -10.20 5.36
CA PHE A 19 14.57 -9.26 6.17
C PHE A 19 15.43 -8.58 7.21
N LEU A 20 15.26 -7.27 7.33
CA LEU A 20 15.73 -6.51 8.48
C LEU A 20 14.77 -6.75 9.65
N TYR A 21 15.33 -7.14 10.79
CA TYR A 21 14.63 -7.23 12.07
C TYR A 21 15.05 -6.09 12.98
N LEU A 22 14.08 -5.51 13.70
CA LEU A 22 14.26 -4.36 14.58
C LEU A 22 13.57 -4.62 15.94
N PRO A 23 13.96 -3.92 17.03
CA PRO A 23 13.37 -4.14 18.36
C PRO A 23 11.85 -3.91 18.36
N ALA A 24 11.07 -4.86 18.88
CA ALA A 24 9.60 -4.84 18.79
C ALA A 24 8.94 -3.72 19.61
N ASP A 25 9.49 -3.40 20.78
CA ASP A 25 8.85 -2.50 21.75
C ASP A 25 9.43 -1.06 21.75
N GLU A 26 10.18 -0.69 20.70
CA GLU A 26 10.84 0.61 20.61
C GLU A 26 10.39 1.40 19.40
N LYS A 27 10.29 2.73 19.57
CA LYS A 27 10.24 3.63 18.42
C LYS A 27 11.61 3.69 17.78
N TRP A 28 11.66 3.32 16.50
CA TRP A 28 12.92 3.31 15.77
C TRP A 28 13.42 4.71 15.44
N SER A 29 14.73 4.82 15.31
CA SER A 29 15.44 6.03 14.91
C SER A 29 16.63 5.64 14.03
N LEU A 30 17.31 6.63 13.45
CA LEU A 30 18.54 6.39 12.68
C LEU A 30 19.63 5.66 13.46
N ASP A 31 19.59 5.71 14.80
CA ASP A 31 20.54 5.03 15.68
C ASP A 31 20.03 3.68 16.22
N THR A 32 18.80 3.29 15.91
CA THR A 32 18.26 1.97 16.27
C THR A 32 19.06 0.88 15.59
N VAL A 33 19.46 -0.12 16.38
CA VAL A 33 20.24 -1.26 15.91
C VAL A 33 19.27 -2.32 15.43
N GLY A 34 19.38 -2.69 14.15
CA GLY A 34 18.71 -3.83 13.56
C GLY A 34 19.69 -4.88 13.06
N THR A 35 19.15 -6.04 12.70
CA THR A 35 19.92 -7.20 12.22
C THR A 35 19.20 -7.83 11.03
N PHE A 36 19.96 -8.25 10.03
CA PHE A 36 19.43 -9.10 8.95
C PHE A 36 19.56 -10.55 9.40
N ILE A 37 18.46 -11.30 9.36
CA ILE A 37 18.45 -12.72 9.75
C ILE A 37 18.16 -13.54 8.50
N GLU A 38 19.10 -14.38 8.13
CA GLU A 38 18.88 -15.45 7.16
C GLU A 38 18.34 -16.65 7.92
N TRP A 39 17.20 -17.19 7.49
CA TRP A 39 16.56 -18.32 8.16
C TRP A 39 15.80 -19.20 7.17
N THR A 40 15.52 -20.42 7.60
CA THR A 40 14.76 -21.45 6.88
C THR A 40 13.62 -21.98 7.76
N ASP A 41 12.69 -22.76 7.20
CA ASP A 41 11.60 -23.35 7.98
C ASP A 41 12.07 -24.18 9.20
N GLU A 42 13.32 -24.66 9.19
CA GLU A 42 13.93 -25.38 10.32
C GLU A 42 14.26 -24.48 11.52
N ASP A 43 14.37 -23.17 11.28
CA ASP A 43 14.68 -22.13 12.27
C ASP A 43 13.41 -21.51 12.89
N LEU A 44 12.23 -22.03 12.53
CA LEU A 44 10.93 -21.65 13.08
C LEU A 44 10.50 -22.56 14.22
N ASP A 45 9.72 -22.03 15.15
CA ASP A 45 8.95 -22.88 16.07
C ASP A 45 7.67 -23.35 15.35
N SER A 46 7.15 -24.51 15.75
CA SER A 46 5.97 -25.13 15.10
C SER A 46 4.76 -24.19 15.16
N GLY A 47 4.42 -23.58 14.02
CA GLY A 47 3.24 -22.71 13.88
C GLY A 47 3.51 -21.23 14.09
N ASP A 48 4.77 -20.82 14.13
CA ASP A 48 5.17 -19.41 14.15
C ASP A 48 5.80 -18.95 12.84
N ASP A 49 5.64 -17.67 12.54
CA ASP A 49 6.16 -17.04 11.31
C ASP A 49 7.48 -16.24 11.54
N LEU A 50 8.03 -16.29 12.76
CA LEU A 50 9.27 -15.59 13.13
C LEU A 50 10.39 -16.57 13.48
N PRO A 51 11.63 -16.35 13.00
CA PRO A 51 12.77 -17.18 13.35
C PRO A 51 13.06 -17.13 14.85
N LEU A 52 13.57 -18.23 15.38
CA LEU A 52 13.89 -18.38 16.81
C LEU A 52 14.85 -17.29 17.31
N GLU A 53 15.80 -16.86 16.48
CA GLU A 53 16.73 -15.78 16.80
C GLU A 53 16.01 -14.44 17.03
N ALA A 54 15.06 -14.08 16.15
CA ALA A 54 14.28 -12.84 16.30
C ALA A 54 13.47 -12.84 17.60
N LYS A 55 12.78 -13.95 17.91
CA LYS A 55 11.99 -14.07 19.14
C LYS A 55 12.85 -13.94 20.38
N LYS A 56 14.00 -14.63 20.40
CA LYS A 56 14.90 -14.64 21.55
C LYS A 56 15.40 -13.23 21.89
N GLU A 57 15.65 -12.42 20.88
CA GLU A 57 16.15 -11.06 21.03
C GLU A 57 15.03 -9.98 21.02
N ASN A 58 13.76 -10.40 21.12
CA ASN A 58 12.57 -9.53 21.08
C ASN A 58 12.55 -8.57 19.86
N LEU A 59 12.85 -9.14 18.70
CA LEU A 59 12.83 -8.45 17.42
C LEU A 59 11.54 -8.75 16.66
N GLN A 60 11.11 -7.77 15.87
CA GLN A 60 10.05 -7.92 14.89
C GLN A 60 10.61 -7.75 13.48
N GLU A 61 9.98 -8.44 12.53
CA GLU A 61 10.26 -8.25 11.12
C GLU A 61 9.89 -6.82 10.70
N ALA A 62 10.81 -6.17 9.98
CA ALA A 62 10.60 -4.84 9.44
C ALA A 62 10.37 -4.93 7.92
N LEU A 63 11.43 -4.79 7.12
CA LEU A 63 11.35 -4.78 5.67
C LEU A 63 12.53 -5.55 5.08
N ASP A 64 12.34 -6.15 3.91
CA ASP A 64 13.42 -6.79 3.17
C ASP A 64 14.38 -5.76 2.55
N GLY A 65 15.59 -6.20 2.22
CA GLY A 65 16.61 -5.33 1.66
C GLY A 65 16.25 -4.67 0.34
N GLN A 66 15.48 -5.31 -0.55
CA GLN A 66 15.10 -4.73 -1.84
C GLN A 66 14.08 -3.60 -1.65
N THR A 67 13.13 -3.79 -0.74
CA THR A 67 12.18 -2.76 -0.33
C THR A 67 12.92 -1.57 0.30
N ILE A 68 13.87 -1.83 1.22
CA ILE A 68 14.70 -0.77 1.82
C ILE A 68 15.52 -0.02 0.76
N GLN A 69 16.05 -0.71 -0.26
CA GLN A 69 16.73 -0.05 -1.37
C GLN A 69 15.79 0.90 -2.12
N SER A 70 14.58 0.44 -2.43
CA SER A 70 13.55 1.25 -3.11
C SER A 70 13.15 2.47 -2.28
N ILE A 71 13.02 2.31 -0.95
CA ILE A 71 12.78 3.40 0.01
C ILE A 71 13.88 4.45 -0.06
N VAL A 72 15.14 4.03 -0.07
CA VAL A 72 16.28 4.96 -0.14
C VAL A 72 16.27 5.76 -1.43
N GLU A 73 16.05 5.10 -2.56
CA GLU A 73 15.97 5.75 -3.87
C GLU A 73 14.79 6.73 -3.95
N TRP A 74 13.63 6.33 -3.43
CA TRP A 74 12.42 7.16 -3.42
C TRP A 74 12.59 8.39 -2.52
N ALA A 75 13.10 8.22 -1.31
CA ALA A 75 13.33 9.31 -0.37
C ALA A 75 14.35 10.32 -0.88
N ASP A 76 15.44 9.86 -1.51
CA ASP A 76 16.44 10.74 -2.11
C ASP A 76 15.84 11.53 -3.28
N ARG A 77 14.95 10.92 -4.07
CA ARG A 77 14.20 11.61 -5.13
C ARG A 77 13.25 12.67 -4.56
N LEU A 78 12.47 12.36 -3.53
CA LEU A 78 11.52 13.30 -2.94
C LEU A 78 12.22 14.48 -2.25
N SER A 79 13.36 14.23 -1.59
CA SER A 79 14.14 15.27 -0.92
C SER A 79 15.09 16.03 -1.84
N GLY A 80 15.34 15.53 -3.05
CA GLY A 80 16.27 16.09 -4.03
C GLY A 80 17.76 15.94 -3.67
N LYS A 81 18.09 15.18 -2.61
CA LYS A 81 19.46 14.94 -2.13
C LYS A 81 19.52 13.67 -1.30
N LYS A 82 20.73 13.19 -0.97
CA LYS A 82 20.88 12.13 0.03
C LYS A 82 20.50 12.68 1.41
N ASN A 83 19.44 12.13 2.02
CA ASN A 83 18.92 12.61 3.30
C ASN A 83 18.39 11.47 4.16
N ASP A 84 19.08 11.15 5.24
CA ASP A 84 18.72 10.04 6.12
C ASP A 84 17.43 10.28 6.90
N ASP A 85 17.10 11.52 7.26
CA ASP A 85 15.82 11.84 7.90
C ASP A 85 14.65 11.57 6.95
N ALA A 86 14.80 11.95 5.67
CA ALA A 86 13.79 11.66 4.64
C ALA A 86 13.65 10.15 4.38
N ARG A 87 14.75 9.40 4.41
CA ARG A 87 14.74 7.93 4.26
C ARG A 87 14.02 7.27 5.44
N LEU A 88 14.27 7.73 6.66
CA LEU A 88 13.57 7.23 7.85
C LEU A 88 12.07 7.53 7.77
N GLU A 89 11.69 8.73 7.30
CA GLU A 89 10.30 9.10 7.12
C GLU A 89 9.58 8.19 6.09
N VAL A 90 10.18 7.99 4.91
CA VAL A 90 9.62 7.10 3.88
C VAL A 90 9.63 5.64 4.34
N PHE A 91 10.63 5.23 5.13
CA PHE A 91 10.68 3.91 5.74
C PHE A 91 9.47 3.67 6.64
N PHE A 92 9.14 4.60 7.54
CA PHE A 92 7.96 4.48 8.38
C PHE A 92 6.67 4.51 7.57
N TYR A 93 6.58 5.38 6.57
CA TYR A 93 5.42 5.43 5.71
C TYR A 93 5.19 4.10 4.99
N TYR A 94 6.23 3.49 4.44
CA TYR A 94 6.12 2.19 3.78
C TYR A 94 5.78 1.09 4.79
N TYR A 95 6.44 1.08 5.95
CA TYR A 95 6.18 0.09 6.99
C TYR A 95 4.73 0.12 7.50
N ASP A 96 4.18 1.32 7.73
CA ASP A 96 2.83 1.49 8.27
C ASP A 96 1.73 1.25 7.22
N TYR A 97 2.02 1.49 5.94
CA TYR A 97 0.98 1.57 4.90
C TYR A 97 1.21 0.68 3.67
N ASP A 98 2.33 -0.04 3.59
CA ASP A 98 2.76 -0.81 2.41
C ASP A 98 2.66 0.00 1.11
N ALA A 99 3.09 1.26 1.17
CA ALA A 99 2.93 2.23 0.10
C ALA A 99 4.07 3.26 0.09
N PHE A 100 4.29 3.90 -1.06
CA PHE A 100 5.21 5.03 -1.16
C PHE A 100 4.45 6.37 -1.06
N PRO A 101 4.94 7.34 -0.28
CA PRO A 101 4.32 8.65 -0.23
C PRO A 101 4.58 9.46 -1.50
N GLU A 102 3.62 10.29 -1.90
CA GLU A 102 3.77 11.20 -3.05
C GLU A 102 4.77 12.34 -2.78
N LYS A 103 4.89 12.74 -1.50
CA LYS A 103 5.77 13.81 -1.02
C LYS A 103 6.16 13.55 0.43
N LEU A 104 7.28 14.12 0.87
CA LEU A 104 7.64 14.15 2.29
C LEU A 104 6.61 14.96 3.09
N GLY A 105 6.26 14.47 4.27
CA GLY A 105 5.15 14.94 5.11
C GLY A 105 3.79 14.70 4.47
N GLY A 106 3.68 13.75 3.53
CA GLY A 106 2.41 13.37 2.92
C GLY A 106 1.44 12.79 3.95
N PRO A 107 0.12 12.97 3.76
CA PRO A 107 -0.86 12.29 4.60
C PRO A 107 -0.78 10.77 4.36
N PRO A 108 -1.24 9.93 5.31
CA PRO A 108 -1.47 8.52 5.07
C PRO A 108 -2.28 8.28 3.79
N PRO A 109 -2.15 7.11 3.14
CA PRO A 109 -3.02 6.80 2.02
C PRO A 109 -4.48 6.76 2.50
N PRO A 110 -5.43 7.13 1.64
CA PRO A 110 -6.84 7.05 1.99
C PRO A 110 -7.22 5.62 2.40
N PRO A 111 -8.14 5.45 3.36
CA PRO A 111 -8.72 4.15 3.69
C PRO A 111 -9.22 3.40 2.45
N ALA A 112 -9.14 2.07 2.48
CA ALA A 112 -9.51 1.24 1.33
C ALA A 112 -10.96 1.45 0.86
N ASP A 113 -11.88 1.71 1.78
CA ASP A 113 -13.28 2.04 1.49
C ASP A 113 -13.46 3.39 0.79
N GLU A 114 -12.65 4.40 1.15
CA GLU A 114 -12.61 5.67 0.42
C GLU A 114 -12.09 5.48 -1.00
N ILE A 115 -11.02 4.70 -1.19
CA ILE A 115 -10.48 4.36 -2.52
C ILE A 115 -11.53 3.64 -3.36
N LEU A 116 -12.21 2.64 -2.79
CA LEU A 116 -13.27 1.91 -3.48
C LEU A 116 -14.43 2.83 -3.88
N THR A 117 -14.78 3.78 -3.02
CA THR A 117 -15.83 4.77 -3.30
C THR A 117 -15.44 5.69 -4.46
N GLN A 118 -14.18 6.14 -4.50
CA GLN A 118 -13.66 6.94 -5.61
C GLN A 118 -13.68 6.16 -6.93
N LEU A 119 -13.19 4.92 -6.94
CA LEU A 119 -13.20 4.06 -8.12
C LEU A 119 -14.62 3.72 -8.60
N ASP A 120 -15.57 3.64 -7.69
CA ASP A 120 -16.97 3.48 -8.04
C ASP A 120 -17.56 4.73 -8.68
N GLN A 121 -17.23 5.91 -8.15
CA GLN A 121 -17.66 7.19 -8.71
C GLN A 121 -17.08 7.38 -10.12
N GLU A 122 -15.77 7.13 -10.30
CA GLU A 122 -15.12 7.21 -11.61
C GLU A 122 -15.75 6.26 -12.62
N PHE A 123 -15.99 5.01 -12.23
CA PHE A 123 -16.68 4.04 -13.08
C PHE A 123 -18.09 4.54 -13.44
N TYR A 124 -18.84 5.05 -12.47
CA TYR A 124 -20.20 5.53 -12.66
C TYR A 124 -20.27 6.74 -13.60
N ASP A 125 -19.28 7.63 -13.54
CA ASP A 125 -19.17 8.81 -14.40
C ASP A 125 -18.77 8.46 -15.84
N GLN A 126 -17.95 7.41 -16.03
CA GLN A 126 -17.59 6.91 -17.36
C GLN A 126 -18.77 6.32 -18.14
N LEU A 127 -19.88 5.97 -17.48
CA LEU A 127 -21.08 5.44 -18.15
C LEU A 127 -21.75 6.48 -19.07
N GLY A 128 -21.48 7.77 -18.85
CA GLY A 128 -22.05 8.86 -19.63
C GLY A 128 -23.55 9.05 -19.40
N GLU A 129 -24.19 9.79 -20.31
CA GLU A 129 -25.61 10.14 -20.20
C GLU A 129 -26.55 8.97 -20.54
N GLU A 130 -27.72 8.97 -19.92
CA GLU A 130 -28.79 8.02 -20.20
C GLU A 130 -29.56 8.41 -21.46
N ARG A 131 -29.76 7.44 -22.35
CA ARG A 131 -30.50 7.64 -23.59
C ARG A 131 -31.99 7.51 -23.34
N VAL A 132 -32.70 8.64 -23.35
CA VAL A 132 -34.14 8.73 -23.06
C VAL A 132 -34.99 7.94 -24.07
N ASP A 133 -34.51 7.79 -25.31
CA ASP A 133 -35.17 7.03 -26.37
C ASP A 133 -35.09 5.50 -26.17
N LYS A 134 -34.21 5.02 -25.28
CA LYS A 134 -34.00 3.59 -25.02
C LYS A 134 -34.15 3.27 -23.55
N PRO A 135 -35.32 2.78 -23.08
CA PRO A 135 -35.56 2.54 -21.67
C PRO A 135 -34.66 1.44 -21.11
N CYS A 136 -34.37 1.53 -19.81
CA CYS A 136 -33.69 0.51 -19.05
C CYS A 136 -34.47 -0.81 -19.07
N LYS A 137 -33.77 -1.94 -19.22
CA LYS A 137 -34.37 -3.28 -19.26
C LYS A 137 -34.78 -3.81 -17.88
N THR A 138 -34.42 -3.14 -16.79
CA THR A 138 -34.81 -3.55 -15.44
C THR A 138 -36.30 -3.33 -15.22
N GLU A 139 -36.98 -4.36 -14.70
CA GLU A 139 -38.41 -4.31 -14.41
C GLU A 139 -38.73 -3.17 -13.43
N GLY A 140 -39.75 -2.37 -13.76
CA GLY A 140 -40.16 -1.23 -12.95
C GLY A 140 -39.27 0.01 -13.05
N CYS A 141 -38.21 0.01 -13.86
CA CYS A 141 -37.35 1.17 -14.06
C CYS A 141 -37.84 2.07 -15.20
N SER A 142 -38.00 3.37 -14.92
CA SER A 142 -38.39 4.39 -15.92
C SER A 142 -37.21 5.14 -16.56
N ARG A 143 -35.98 4.81 -16.19
CA ARG A 143 -34.75 5.49 -16.64
C ARG A 143 -34.34 5.07 -18.05
N GLY A 144 -33.51 5.89 -18.70
CA GLY A 144 -32.91 5.58 -20.01
C GLY A 144 -31.68 4.66 -19.87
N SER A 145 -31.27 4.01 -20.94
CA SER A 145 -30.09 3.14 -20.97
C SER A 145 -28.82 3.88 -21.40
N VAL A 146 -27.67 3.54 -20.81
CA VAL A 146 -26.38 4.16 -21.17
C VAL A 146 -25.84 3.67 -22.50
N GLN A 147 -24.86 4.38 -23.05
CA GLN A 147 -24.20 3.98 -24.30
C GLN A 147 -23.60 2.57 -24.15
N TYR A 148 -23.88 1.69 -25.12
CA TYR A 148 -23.45 0.28 -25.13
C TYR A 148 -24.04 -0.64 -24.05
N SER A 149 -25.04 -0.19 -23.28
CA SER A 149 -25.79 -1.05 -22.38
C SER A 149 -27.29 -1.05 -22.67
N VAL A 150 -27.99 -2.03 -22.11
CA VAL A 150 -29.45 -2.08 -21.99
C VAL A 150 -29.94 -1.58 -20.62
N PHE A 151 -29.02 -1.23 -19.73
CA PHE A 151 -29.32 -0.73 -18.39
C PHE A 151 -29.05 0.77 -18.27
N CYS A 152 -29.75 1.43 -17.36
CA CYS A 152 -29.44 2.79 -16.90
C CYS A 152 -28.14 2.83 -16.11
N ARG A 153 -27.67 4.01 -15.71
CA ARG A 153 -26.38 4.13 -14.98
C ARG A 153 -26.38 3.29 -13.71
N ILE A 154 -27.47 3.36 -12.94
CA ILE A 154 -27.67 2.60 -11.69
C ILE A 154 -27.61 1.10 -11.93
N HIS A 155 -28.50 0.57 -12.78
CA HIS A 155 -28.58 -0.87 -12.99
C HIS A 155 -27.37 -1.43 -13.75
N HIS A 156 -26.71 -0.63 -14.58
CA HIS A 156 -25.44 -1.03 -15.18
C HIS A 156 -24.35 -1.17 -14.12
N PHE A 157 -24.24 -0.19 -13.23
CA PHE A 157 -23.34 -0.24 -12.08
C PHE A 157 -23.57 -1.50 -11.25
N GLU A 158 -24.81 -1.75 -10.84
CA GLU A 158 -25.16 -2.92 -10.01
C GLU A 158 -24.87 -4.23 -10.73
N SER A 159 -25.10 -4.29 -12.05
CA SER A 159 -24.81 -5.46 -12.86
C SER A 159 -23.32 -5.78 -12.94
N ILE A 160 -22.46 -4.77 -13.03
CA ILE A 160 -21.00 -4.93 -13.15
C ILE A 160 -20.34 -5.08 -11.77
N LYS A 161 -20.63 -4.17 -10.84
CA LYS A 161 -20.01 -4.09 -9.51
C LYS A 161 -20.59 -5.07 -8.50
N LYS A 162 -21.71 -5.74 -8.83
CA LYS A 162 -22.39 -6.75 -8.00
C LYS A 162 -22.76 -6.27 -6.59
N LYS A 163 -23.04 -4.97 -6.47
CA LYS A 163 -23.48 -4.31 -5.23
C LYS A 163 -24.44 -3.16 -5.56
N PRO A 164 -25.29 -2.73 -4.60
CA PRO A 164 -26.18 -1.59 -4.80
C PRO A 164 -25.42 -0.34 -5.24
N CYS A 165 -25.99 0.41 -6.19
CA CYS A 165 -25.39 1.67 -6.63
C CYS A 165 -25.50 2.70 -5.49
N PRO A 166 -24.38 3.28 -5.01
CA PRO A 166 -24.43 4.32 -3.98
C PRO A 166 -24.87 5.69 -4.54
N PHE A 167 -24.96 5.82 -5.88
CA PHE A 167 -25.28 7.07 -6.57
C PHE A 167 -26.72 7.09 -7.06
N THR A 168 -27.42 8.20 -6.86
CA THR A 168 -28.85 8.36 -7.18
C THR A 168 -29.14 9.27 -8.37
N ASN A 169 -28.14 10.00 -8.87
CA ASN A 169 -28.27 10.91 -10.01
C ASN A 169 -28.63 10.16 -11.31
#